data_AF-A0A943NM05-F1
#
_entry.id   AF-A0A943NM05-F1
#
_cell.length_a   1.000
_cell.length_b   1.000
_cell.length_c   1.000
_cell.angle_alpha   90.00
_cell.angle_beta   90.00
_cell.angle_gamma   90.00
#
_symmetry.space_group_name_H-M   'P 1'
#
loop_
_entity.id
_entity.type
_entity.pdbx_description
1 polymer ?
#
loop_
_entity_poly.entity_id
_entity_poly.type
_entity_poly.pdbx_seq_one_letter_code
_entity_poly.pdbx_strand_id
1 'polypeptide(L)'
;MLRSQNVTLPDGRVAYADANGVLNIKSADNNNGGNGGDNRDANNTPADDGSPIDPTRGNFSDRTSVLGAPLVTKEDLQRDFNKRVGSAYPAVYAEKGAATGTDFVNQLWQAAIDEGVRPELLYAQVMIETGNLRFGGDVLPEQCNFGGLGATGNGARGLSFDTVLKGLRAQALH
;
A
#
# COMPACT_ATOMS: atom_id res chain seq x y z
N MET A 1 3.27 15.43 12.23
CA MET A 1 1.88 14.91 12.23
C MET A 1 1.59 14.35 10.84
N LEU A 2 1.58 13.03 10.68
CA LEU A 2 1.21 12.37 9.43
C LEU A 2 -0.28 12.67 9.15
N ARG A 3 -0.58 13.42 8.09
CA ARG A 3 -1.96 13.57 7.61
C ARG A 3 -2.34 12.26 6.92
N SER A 4 -3.44 11.63 7.34
CA SER A 4 -3.91 10.36 6.77
C SER A 4 -4.11 10.47 5.26
N GLN A 5 -3.41 9.64 4.48
CA GLN A 5 -3.46 9.60 3.03
C GLN A 5 -4.55 8.59 2.61
N ASN A 6 -5.78 9.05 2.53
CA ASN A 6 -6.93 8.23 2.19
C ASN A 6 -7.06 8.09 0.66
N VAL A 7 -7.17 6.88 0.12
CA VAL A 7 -7.48 6.59 -1.29
C VAL A 7 -8.96 6.21 -1.40
N THR A 8 -9.73 6.97 -2.18
CA THR A 8 -11.14 6.65 -2.44
C THR A 8 -11.25 5.65 -3.59
N LEU A 9 -11.89 4.53 -3.34
CA LEU A 9 -12.19 3.47 -4.30
C LEU A 9 -13.43 3.84 -5.15
N PRO A 10 -13.66 3.19 -6.30
CA PRO A 10 -14.75 3.54 -7.23
C PRO A 10 -16.15 3.30 -6.64
N ASP A 11 -16.23 2.42 -5.64
CA ASP A 11 -17.45 2.15 -4.86
C ASP A 11 -17.65 3.11 -3.67
N GLY A 12 -16.82 4.17 -3.59
CA GLY A 12 -16.88 5.19 -2.53
C GLY A 12 -16.21 4.79 -1.22
N ARG A 13 -15.74 3.54 -1.08
CA ARG A 13 -14.97 3.12 0.10
C ARG A 13 -13.62 3.83 0.15
N VAL A 14 -13.03 3.90 1.33
CA VAL A 14 -11.74 4.57 1.53
C VAL A 14 -10.71 3.57 2.05
N ALA A 15 -9.69 3.30 1.25
CA ALA A 15 -8.50 2.57 1.68
C ALA A 15 -7.49 3.54 2.31
N TYR A 16 -6.94 3.20 3.47
CA TYR A 16 -5.91 3.98 4.17
C TYR A 16 -5.00 3.04 4.97
N ALA A 17 -3.71 3.33 5.10
CA ALA A 17 -2.89 2.69 6.14
C ALA A 17 -2.93 3.51 7.43
N ASP A 18 -2.91 2.84 8.57
CA ASP A 18 -2.77 3.49 9.86
C ASP A 18 -1.31 3.85 10.17
N ALA A 19 -1.07 4.42 11.35
CA ALA A 19 0.27 4.84 11.78
C ALA A 19 1.26 3.68 11.95
N ASN A 20 0.79 2.43 11.95
CA ASN A 20 1.61 1.23 12.04
C ASN A 20 1.76 0.53 10.68
N GLY A 21 1.34 1.17 9.58
CA GLY A 21 1.41 0.61 8.24
C GLY A 21 0.33 -0.44 7.95
N VAL A 22 -0.66 -0.62 8.83
CA VAL A 22 -1.73 -1.59 8.60
C VAL A 22 -2.77 -0.99 7.68
N LEU A 23 -3.03 -1.66 6.55
CA LEU A 23 -4.02 -1.25 5.56
C LEU A 23 -5.45 -1.56 6.05
N ASN A 24 -6.30 -0.54 5.99
CA ASN A 24 -7.68 -0.55 6.45
C ASN A 24 -8.60 0.00 5.36
N ILE A 25 -9.85 -0.49 5.29
CA ILE A 25 -10.88 0.04 4.39
C ILE A 25 -12.10 0.48 5.21
N LYS A 26 -12.48 1.75 5.08
CA LYS A 26 -13.72 2.33 5.61
C LYS A 26 -14.82 2.24 4.56
N SER A 27 -16.02 1.85 5.01
CA SER A 27 -17.23 1.86 4.17
C SER A 27 -17.56 3.27 3.71
N ALA A 28 -18.25 3.35 2.58
CA ALA A 28 -18.71 4.58 1.94
C ALA A 28 -19.87 5.23 2.69
N ASP A 29 -19.76 5.47 4.00
CA ASP A 29 -20.79 6.19 4.75
C ASP A 29 -20.17 7.15 5.78
N ASN A 30 -20.45 8.43 5.55
CA ASN A 30 -20.21 9.51 6.48
C ASN A 30 -21.25 9.44 7.59
N ASN A 31 -20.86 9.14 8.84
CA ASN A 31 -21.39 9.81 10.02
C ASN A 31 -20.58 9.47 11.28
N ASN A 32 -19.97 10.51 11.84
CA ASN A 32 -19.54 10.52 13.23
C ASN A 32 -20.79 10.66 14.11
N GLY A 33 -21.23 9.58 14.75
CA GLY A 33 -22.25 9.62 15.80
C GLY A 33 -22.95 8.30 16.04
N GLY A 34 -22.76 7.71 17.24
CA GLY A 34 -23.73 6.77 17.81
C GLY A 34 -23.19 5.38 18.18
N ASN A 35 -23.02 5.19 19.48
CA ASN A 35 -22.67 3.98 20.22
C ASN A 35 -23.72 2.86 20.12
N GLY A 36 -23.28 1.59 20.20
CA GLY A 36 -24.00 0.51 20.89
C GLY A 36 -24.53 -0.65 20.03
N GLY A 37 -23.91 -1.83 20.17
CA GLY A 37 -24.49 -3.10 19.74
C GLY A 37 -23.49 -4.26 19.76
N ASP A 38 -23.30 -4.86 20.93
CA ASP A 38 -22.51 -6.07 21.21
C ASP A 38 -22.75 -7.21 20.21
N ASN A 39 -21.71 -7.99 19.87
CA ASN A 39 -21.85 -9.43 20.04
C ASN A 39 -20.53 -10.08 20.46
N ARG A 40 -20.58 -10.66 21.66
CA ARG A 40 -19.54 -11.48 22.27
C ARG A 40 -19.57 -12.83 21.57
N ASP A 41 -18.42 -13.37 21.21
CA ASP A 41 -18.19 -14.81 21.38
C ASP A 41 -16.69 -15.06 21.55
N ALA A 42 -16.32 -15.16 22.82
CA ALA A 42 -15.15 -15.91 23.24
C ALA A 42 -15.55 -17.40 23.25
N ASN A 43 -14.60 -18.25 22.85
CA ASN A 43 -14.60 -19.72 22.89
C ASN A 43 -15.04 -20.44 21.61
N ASN A 44 -14.08 -20.70 20.72
CA ASN A 44 -13.94 -22.08 20.24
C ASN A 44 -12.48 -22.37 19.86
N THR A 45 -11.83 -23.25 20.62
CA THR A 45 -10.57 -23.89 20.22
C THR A 45 -10.96 -25.09 19.37
N PRO A 46 -10.62 -25.17 18.06
CA PRO A 46 -10.99 -26.32 17.26
C PRO A 46 -10.15 -27.54 17.67
N ALA A 47 -10.83 -28.64 18.01
CA ALA A 47 -10.21 -29.95 18.20
C ALA A 47 -9.67 -30.48 16.86
N ASP A 48 -8.49 -31.08 16.89
CA ASP A 48 -7.82 -31.75 15.77
C ASP A 48 -8.48 -33.12 15.52
N ASP A 49 -9.22 -33.27 14.42
CA ASP A 49 -9.94 -34.52 14.07
C ASP A 49 -9.33 -35.31 12.90
N GLY A 50 -8.17 -34.92 12.39
CA GLY A 50 -7.47 -35.69 11.36
C GLY A 50 -8.18 -35.80 10.01
N SER A 51 -9.20 -34.99 9.75
CA SER A 51 -9.78 -34.83 8.40
C SER A 51 -8.74 -34.29 7.41
N PRO A 52 -8.83 -34.64 6.11
CA PRO A 52 -7.93 -34.10 5.11
C PRO A 52 -7.96 -32.57 5.19
N ILE A 53 -6.79 -31.96 5.41
CA ILE A 53 -6.61 -30.51 5.37
C ILE A 53 -7.02 -30.01 3.98
N ASP A 54 -8.28 -29.60 3.84
CA ASP A 54 -8.69 -28.69 2.79
C ASP A 54 -7.76 -27.48 2.91
N PRO A 55 -7.11 -27.00 1.82
CA PRO A 55 -6.38 -25.74 1.86
C PRO A 55 -7.37 -24.58 2.00
N THR A 56 -8.21 -24.60 3.04
CA THR A 56 -8.88 -23.44 3.59
C THR A 56 -7.79 -22.51 4.06
N ARG A 57 -7.39 -21.65 3.11
CA ARG A 57 -6.78 -20.35 3.32
C ARG A 57 -7.36 -19.82 4.62
N GLY A 58 -6.54 -19.80 5.68
CA GLY A 58 -7.00 -19.44 7.02
C GLY A 58 -7.83 -18.16 6.97
N ASN A 59 -8.82 -18.04 7.85
CA ASN A 59 -9.72 -16.90 7.93
C ASN A 59 -8.94 -15.57 8.07
N PHE A 60 -8.54 -15.01 6.92
CA PHE A 60 -8.24 -13.62 6.74
C PHE A 60 -9.60 -12.91 6.81
N SER A 61 -9.66 -11.76 7.49
CA SER A 61 -10.88 -10.95 7.52
C SER A 61 -11.47 -10.83 6.10
N ASP A 62 -12.80 -10.93 5.95
CA ASP A 62 -13.52 -10.72 4.67
C ASP A 62 -13.28 -9.34 4.02
N ARG A 63 -12.43 -8.52 4.65
CA ARG A 63 -11.93 -7.21 4.23
C ARG A 63 -10.82 -7.39 3.20
N THR A 64 -11.19 -7.39 1.92
CA THR A 64 -10.36 -7.26 0.71
C THR A 64 -8.97 -7.91 0.78
N SER A 65 -8.83 -9.09 0.19
CA SER A 65 -7.53 -9.76 0.04
C SER A 65 -6.49 -8.84 -0.61
N VAL A 66 -5.26 -8.83 -0.09
CA VAL A 66 -4.14 -8.07 -0.66
C VAL A 66 -3.76 -8.58 -2.06
N LEU A 67 -4.00 -9.87 -2.29
CA LEU A 67 -3.72 -10.54 -3.54
C LEU A 67 -4.90 -10.45 -4.50
N GLY A 68 -4.59 -10.55 -5.78
CA GLY A 68 -5.57 -10.69 -6.85
C GLY A 68 -5.75 -9.45 -7.72
N ALA A 69 -6.85 -9.44 -8.47
CA ALA A 69 -7.09 -8.43 -9.50
C ALA A 69 -7.36 -7.03 -8.91
N PRO A 70 -6.92 -5.96 -9.61
CA PRO A 70 -7.19 -4.58 -9.21
C PRO A 70 -8.69 -4.28 -9.14
N LEU A 71 -9.08 -3.44 -8.18
CA LEU A 71 -10.44 -2.87 -8.10
C LEU A 71 -10.57 -1.49 -8.74
N VAL A 72 -9.44 -0.83 -9.04
CA VAL A 72 -9.39 0.48 -9.72
C VAL A 72 -8.78 0.31 -11.11
N THR A 73 -9.00 1.28 -11.99
CA THR A 73 -8.26 1.35 -13.25
C THR A 73 -6.87 1.98 -13.02
N LYS A 74 -5.94 1.71 -13.93
CA LYS A 74 -4.61 2.33 -13.90
C LYS A 74 -4.71 3.84 -14.07
N GLU A 75 -5.63 4.27 -14.92
CA GLU A 75 -5.92 5.67 -15.25
C GLU A 75 -6.43 6.43 -14.02
N ASP A 76 -7.28 5.81 -13.20
CA ASP A 76 -7.73 6.40 -11.94
C ASP A 76 -6.58 6.56 -10.95
N LEU A 77 -5.69 5.57 -10.87
CA LEU A 77 -4.50 5.63 -10.03
C LEU A 77 -3.54 6.75 -10.48
N GLN A 78 -3.33 6.91 -11.80
CA GLN A 78 -2.54 8.00 -12.37
C GLN A 78 -3.15 9.37 -12.02
N ARG A 79 -4.49 9.49 -12.09
CA ARG A 79 -5.20 10.71 -11.74
C ARG A 79 -5.03 11.06 -10.27
N ASP A 80 -5.12 10.08 -9.37
CA ASP A 80 -4.90 10.30 -7.93
C ASP A 80 -3.44 10.64 -7.63
N PHE A 81 -2.48 9.94 -8.26
CA PHE A 81 -1.06 10.25 -8.15
C PHE A 81 -0.75 11.69 -8.55
N ASN A 82 -1.26 12.15 -9.69
CA ASN A 82 -1.02 13.52 -10.15
C ASN A 82 -1.61 14.57 -9.19
N LYS A 83 -2.74 14.28 -8.52
CA LYS A 83 -3.31 15.17 -7.50
C LYS A 83 -2.45 15.24 -6.23
N ARG A 84 -1.85 14.11 -5.81
CA ARG A 84 -1.07 14.03 -4.56
C ARG A 84 0.37 14.50 -4.71
N VAL A 85 1.01 14.11 -5.80
CA VAL A 85 2.44 14.32 -6.05
C VAL A 85 2.62 15.49 -6.99
N GLY A 86 1.97 15.46 -8.16
CA GLY A 86 2.01 16.55 -9.15
C GLY A 86 3.43 17.06 -9.39
N SER A 87 3.64 18.37 -9.21
CA SER A 87 4.93 19.04 -9.40
C SER A 87 6.00 18.69 -8.36
N ALA A 88 5.65 17.96 -7.29
CA ALA A 88 6.61 17.48 -6.30
C ALA A 88 7.30 16.16 -6.71
N TYR A 89 7.05 15.68 -7.93
CA TYR A 89 7.66 14.45 -8.44
C TYR A 89 9.20 14.54 -8.46
N PRO A 90 9.93 13.57 -7.87
CA PRO A 90 11.39 13.64 -7.82
C PRO A 90 12.03 13.52 -9.20
N ALA A 91 12.74 14.57 -9.63
CA ALA A 91 13.39 14.61 -10.93
C ALA A 91 14.44 13.49 -11.11
N VAL A 92 15.05 13.01 -10.02
CA VAL A 92 16.05 11.93 -10.06
C VAL A 92 15.50 10.61 -10.60
N TYR A 93 14.18 10.42 -10.63
CA TYR A 93 13.60 9.20 -11.18
C TYR A 93 13.71 9.11 -12.71
N ALA A 94 13.93 10.22 -13.40
CA ALA A 94 14.22 10.19 -14.84
C ALA A 94 15.44 9.33 -15.17
N GLU A 95 16.50 9.44 -14.38
CA GLU A 95 17.71 8.65 -14.54
C GLU A 95 17.53 7.19 -14.05
N LYS A 96 16.48 6.93 -13.28
CA LYS A 96 16.17 5.62 -12.65
C LYS A 96 15.05 4.88 -13.37
N GLY A 97 14.72 5.31 -14.59
CA GLY A 97 13.80 4.65 -15.50
C GLY A 97 12.35 5.11 -15.42
N ALA A 98 11.99 6.08 -14.58
CA ALA A 98 10.64 6.66 -14.49
C ALA A 98 10.72 8.19 -14.59
N ALA A 99 10.69 8.72 -15.81
CA ALA A 99 10.85 10.17 -16.02
C ALA A 99 9.65 10.99 -15.58
N THR A 100 8.47 10.39 -15.57
CA THR A 100 7.22 11.06 -15.22
C THR A 100 6.46 10.30 -14.13
N GLY A 101 5.53 10.99 -13.48
CA GLY A 101 4.57 10.35 -12.57
C GLY A 101 3.76 9.24 -13.25
N THR A 102 3.46 9.39 -14.53
CA THR A 102 2.83 8.34 -15.35
C THR A 102 3.72 7.11 -15.47
N ASP A 103 5.02 7.28 -15.75
CA ASP A 103 5.96 6.16 -15.81
C ASP A 103 6.07 5.44 -14.47
N PHE A 104 6.09 6.20 -13.37
CA PHE A 104 6.10 5.65 -12.01
C PHE A 104 4.88 4.77 -11.76
N VAL A 105 3.67 5.28 -12.05
CA VAL A 105 2.43 4.51 -11.85
C VAL A 105 2.37 3.30 -12.78
N ASN A 106 2.87 3.41 -14.02
CA ASN A 106 2.96 2.28 -14.94
C ASN A 106 3.85 1.17 -14.37
N GLN A 107 5.01 1.51 -13.81
CA GLN A 107 5.92 0.55 -13.20
C GLN A 107 5.38 -0.02 -11.89
N LEU A 108 4.70 0.79 -11.08
CA LEU A 108 4.05 0.32 -9.86
C LEU A 108 2.97 -0.71 -10.19
N TRP A 109 2.15 -0.41 -11.17
CA TRP A 109 1.14 -1.33 -11.65
C TRP A 109 1.77 -2.63 -12.17
N GLN A 110 2.83 -2.53 -12.97
CA GLN A 110 3.54 -3.70 -13.48
C GLN A 110 4.09 -4.55 -12.34
N ALA A 111 4.81 -3.96 -11.38
CA ALA A 111 5.37 -4.66 -10.24
C ALA A 111 4.28 -5.36 -9.42
N ALA A 112 3.16 -4.69 -9.15
CA ALA A 112 2.06 -5.27 -8.42
C ALA A 112 1.47 -6.50 -9.13
N ILE A 113 1.19 -6.38 -10.44
CA ILE A 113 0.65 -7.48 -11.24
C ILE A 113 1.64 -8.66 -11.31
N ASP A 114 2.93 -8.40 -11.53
CA ASP A 114 3.96 -9.44 -11.61
C ASP A 114 4.05 -10.26 -10.32
N GLU A 115 3.92 -9.60 -9.16
CA GLU A 115 4.02 -10.24 -7.84
C GLU A 115 2.64 -10.69 -7.28
N GLY A 116 1.56 -10.54 -8.06
CA GLY A 116 0.21 -10.94 -7.67
C GLY A 116 -0.45 -10.07 -6.61
N VAL A 117 0.11 -8.89 -6.33
CA VAL A 117 -0.40 -7.88 -5.40
C VAL A 117 -1.36 -6.94 -6.12
N ARG A 118 -2.41 -6.48 -5.43
CA ARG A 118 -3.31 -5.46 -5.98
C ARG A 118 -2.59 -4.11 -6.13
N PRO A 119 -2.54 -3.51 -7.34
CA PRO A 119 -1.87 -2.25 -7.60
C PRO A 119 -2.27 -1.09 -6.67
N GLU A 120 -3.56 -0.96 -6.34
CA GLU A 120 -4.05 0.10 -5.45
C GLU A 120 -3.53 0.00 -4.03
N LEU A 121 -3.24 -1.22 -3.57
CA LEU A 121 -2.72 -1.46 -2.22
C LEU A 121 -1.22 -1.17 -2.17
N LEU A 122 -0.46 -1.64 -3.15
CA LEU A 122 0.95 -1.27 -3.29
C LEU A 122 1.10 0.26 -3.40
N TYR A 123 0.24 0.91 -4.18
CA TYR A 123 0.19 2.36 -4.30
C TYR A 123 -0.06 3.06 -2.97
N ALA A 124 -1.09 2.65 -2.24
CA ALA A 124 -1.42 3.25 -0.95
C ALA A 124 -0.23 3.14 0.03
N GLN A 125 0.40 1.97 0.08
CA GLN A 125 1.56 1.72 0.95
C GLN A 125 2.73 2.62 0.56
N VAL A 126 3.11 2.65 -0.72
CA VAL A 126 4.19 3.52 -1.22
C VAL A 126 3.93 4.99 -0.91
N MET A 127 2.70 5.49 -1.09
CA MET A 127 2.37 6.88 -0.79
C MET A 127 2.48 7.21 0.70
N ILE A 128 2.14 6.26 1.58
CA ILE A 128 2.21 6.46 3.03
C ILE A 128 3.65 6.43 3.53
N GLU A 129 4.40 5.40 3.17
CA GLU A 129 5.81 5.21 3.60
C GLU A 129 6.72 6.35 3.14
N THR A 130 6.43 6.91 1.97
CA THR A 130 7.25 7.98 1.37
C THR A 130 6.70 9.38 1.63
N GLY A 131 5.52 9.51 2.23
CA GLY A 131 4.82 10.79 2.34
C GLY A 131 4.56 11.46 0.99
N ASN A 132 3.99 10.72 0.03
CA ASN A 132 3.77 11.11 -1.37
C ASN A 132 5.08 11.43 -2.13
N LEU A 133 6.09 10.56 -2.00
CA LEU A 133 7.42 10.73 -2.61
C LEU A 133 8.15 12.00 -2.19
N ARG A 134 7.69 12.68 -1.13
CA ARG A 134 8.39 13.85 -0.56
C ARG A 134 9.57 13.40 0.28
N PHE A 135 9.45 12.21 0.88
CA PHE A 135 10.34 11.65 1.88
C PHE A 135 10.47 12.57 3.10
N GLY A 136 10.63 12.00 4.29
CA GLY A 136 10.60 12.79 5.54
C GLY A 136 11.39 12.19 6.70
N GLY A 137 12.11 11.10 6.43
CA GLY A 137 12.95 10.38 7.39
C GLY A 137 14.31 10.07 6.77
N ASP A 138 14.91 8.94 7.16
CA ASP A 138 16.29 8.58 6.79
C ASP A 138 16.46 8.08 5.34
N VAL A 139 15.36 7.92 4.60
CA VAL A 139 15.36 7.45 3.21
C VAL A 139 15.24 8.62 2.26
N LEU A 140 16.14 8.68 1.28
CA LEU A 140 16.16 9.68 0.22
C LEU A 140 15.55 9.14 -1.08
N PRO A 141 14.99 10.01 -1.96
CA PRO A 141 14.46 9.61 -3.26
C PRO A 141 15.43 8.76 -4.08
N GLU A 142 16.72 9.07 -4.05
CA GLU A 142 17.74 8.39 -4.85
C GLU A 142 17.87 6.89 -4.52
N GLN A 143 17.42 6.48 -3.33
CA GLN A 143 17.50 5.09 -2.90
C GLN A 143 16.43 4.21 -3.54
N CYS A 144 15.39 4.78 -4.17
CA CYS A 144 14.22 4.03 -4.64
C CYS A 144 13.67 3.04 -3.59
N ASN A 145 13.81 3.37 -2.30
CA ASN A 145 13.36 2.52 -1.21
C ASN A 145 12.00 3.03 -0.72
N PHE A 146 10.95 2.45 -1.26
CA PHE A 146 9.58 2.92 -1.04
C PHE A 146 8.91 2.31 0.20
N GLY A 147 9.63 1.45 0.93
CA GLY A 147 9.13 0.76 2.12
C GLY A 147 9.88 1.04 3.41
N GLY A 148 10.88 1.91 3.39
CA GLY A 148 11.78 2.06 4.52
C GLY A 148 12.59 0.79 4.83
N LEU A 149 12.82 -0.09 3.84
CA LEU A 149 13.49 -1.36 4.04
C LEU A 149 14.90 -1.17 4.61
N GLY A 150 15.14 -1.74 5.79
CA GLY A 150 16.42 -1.64 6.49
C GLY A 150 16.74 -0.25 7.08
N ALA A 151 15.80 0.70 7.07
CA ALA A 151 15.96 1.97 7.78
C ALA A 151 15.54 1.75 9.26
N THR A 152 16.50 1.82 10.18
CA THR A 152 16.24 1.57 11.62
C THR A 152 16.08 2.85 12.45
N GLY A 153 16.10 4.02 11.82
CA GLY A 153 16.19 5.32 12.49
C GLY A 153 17.63 5.75 12.81
N ASN A 154 17.78 6.98 13.29
CA ASN A 154 19.06 7.62 13.68
C ASN A 154 20.07 7.83 12.54
N GLY A 155 19.61 8.00 11.30
CA GLY A 155 20.47 8.31 10.16
C GLY A 155 21.19 7.10 9.56
N ALA A 156 20.87 5.88 9.99
CA ALA A 156 21.31 4.66 9.33
C ALA A 156 20.60 4.54 7.97
N ARG A 157 21.36 4.60 6.88
CA ARG A 157 20.81 4.54 5.52
C ARG A 157 20.19 3.16 5.27
N GLY A 158 18.91 3.14 4.91
CA GLY A 158 18.23 1.92 4.47
C GLY A 158 18.77 1.38 3.14
N LEU A 159 18.19 0.28 2.66
CA LEU A 159 18.54 -0.31 1.37
C LEU A 159 18.39 0.69 0.22
N SER A 160 19.12 0.45 -0.87
CA SER A 160 19.04 1.24 -2.10
C SER A 160 18.83 0.30 -3.29
N PHE A 161 17.99 0.73 -4.22
CA PHE A 161 17.67 0.01 -5.45
C PHE A 161 18.03 0.88 -6.66
N ASP A 162 18.63 0.26 -7.68
CA ASP A 162 19.16 1.01 -8.83
C ASP A 162 18.08 1.72 -9.65
N THR A 163 16.88 1.14 -9.69
CA THR A 163 15.76 1.61 -10.52
C THR A 163 14.48 1.67 -9.71
N VAL A 164 13.56 2.52 -10.17
CA VAL A 164 12.23 2.64 -9.57
C VAL A 164 11.49 1.29 -9.58
N LEU A 165 11.51 0.57 -10.70
CA LEU A 165 10.88 -0.75 -10.80
C LEU A 165 11.43 -1.76 -9.78
N LYS A 166 12.76 -1.84 -9.58
CA LYS A 166 13.35 -2.74 -8.58
C LYS A 166 12.89 -2.40 -7.17
N GLY A 167 12.85 -1.11 -6.83
CA GLY A 167 12.35 -0.64 -5.54
C GLY A 167 10.88 -0.99 -5.30
N LEU A 168 10.05 -0.84 -6.34
CA LEU A 168 8.61 -1.17 -6.27
C LEU A 168 8.37 -2.67 -6.13
N ARG A 169 9.17 -3.52 -6.80
CA ARG A 169 9.12 -4.98 -6.61
C ARG A 169 9.57 -5.40 -5.21
N ALA A 170 10.64 -4.80 -4.71
CA ALA A 170 11.08 -5.05 -3.34
C ALA A 170 9.98 -4.72 -2.32
N GLN A 171 9.22 -3.64 -2.57
CA GLN A 171 8.06 -3.30 -1.74
C GLN A 171 6.91 -4.30 -1.87
N ALA A 172 6.60 -4.75 -3.09
CA ALA A 172 5.53 -5.71 -3.31
C ALA A 172 5.78 -7.08 -2.65
N LEU A 173 7.06 -7.44 -2.46
CA LEU A 173 7.49 -8.72 -1.89
C LEU A 173 7.76 -8.69 -0.37
N HIS A 174 7.75 -7.51 0.26
CA HIS A 174 8.07 -7.35 1.68
C HIS A 174 6.84 -7.50 2.57
#